data_AF-A0A7X2SXK3-F1
#
_entry.id   AF-A0A7X2SXK3-F1
#
_cell.length_a   1.000
_cell.length_b   1.000
_cell.length_c   1.000
_cell.angle_alpha   90.00
_cell.angle_beta   90.00
_cell.angle_gamma   90.00
#
_symmetry.space_group_name_H-M   'P 1'
#
loop_
_entity.id
_entity.type
_entity.pdbx_description
1 polymer ?
#
loop_
_entity_poly.entity_id
_entity_poly.type
_entity_poly.pdbx_seq_one_letter_code
_entity_poly.pdbx_strand_id
1 'polypeptide(L)'
;MLENGTLVRHIVHEVHHCLRMRGPGYGWTLGEALVSEGLAGQFVCWLLKTAAEAWEQAIELSELQANPVPLTTLQSPHYDHSAWFFGTGDFRRWYGYTLGYQMVAAWRRDNAECATEKWFSVTADQVIAAGLAKGLLTN
;
A
#
# COMPACT_ATOMS: atom_id res chain seq x y z
N MET A 1 -21.93 -8.61 -6.26
CA MET A 1 -20.58 -8.63 -6.85
C MET A 1 -20.50 -7.88 -8.18
N LEU A 2 -21.42 -8.12 -9.14
CA LEU A 2 -21.49 -7.35 -10.38
C LEU A 2 -22.21 -6.00 -10.23
N GLU A 3 -23.27 -5.95 -9.43
CA GLU A 3 -24.19 -4.79 -9.37
C GLU A 3 -23.68 -3.59 -8.55
N ASN A 4 -22.68 -3.78 -7.68
CA ASN A 4 -22.16 -2.76 -6.77
C ASN A 4 -20.74 -2.28 -7.13
N GLY A 5 -20.22 -2.64 -8.31
CA GLY A 5 -18.89 -2.23 -8.77
C GLY A 5 -17.71 -2.88 -8.03
N THR A 6 -17.94 -3.74 -7.03
CA THR A 6 -16.87 -4.40 -6.27
C THR A 6 -15.94 -5.22 -7.17
N LEU A 7 -16.49 -5.95 -8.15
CA LEU A 7 -15.66 -6.70 -9.10
C LEU A 7 -14.78 -5.79 -9.95
N VAL A 8 -15.32 -4.66 -10.42
CA VAL A 8 -14.56 -3.68 -11.23
C VAL A 8 -13.39 -3.11 -10.42
N ARG A 9 -13.63 -2.77 -9.14
CA ARG A 9 -12.59 -2.29 -8.23
C ARG A 9 -11.47 -3.31 -8.04
N HIS A 10 -11.80 -4.58 -7.83
CA HIS A 10 -10.80 -5.65 -7.74
C HIS A 10 -10.04 -5.84 -9.05
N ILE A 11 -10.73 -5.82 -10.20
CA ILE A 11 -10.04 -5.93 -11.51
C ILE A 11 -9.06 -4.77 -11.68
N VAL A 12 -9.43 -3.54 -11.33
CA VAL A 12 -8.53 -2.37 -11.42
C VAL A 12 -7.32 -2.52 -10.49
N HIS A 13 -7.51 -3.07 -9.28
CA HIS A 13 -6.42 -3.41 -8.36
C HIS A 13 -5.42 -4.37 -9.00
N GLU A 14 -5.91 -5.50 -9.53
CA GLU A 14 -5.04 -6.51 -10.16
C GLU A 14 -4.40 -6.03 -11.46
N VAL A 15 -5.10 -5.18 -12.23
CA VAL A 15 -4.53 -4.53 -13.41
C VAL A 15 -3.39 -3.59 -13.01
N HIS A 16 -3.49 -2.88 -11.89
CA HIS A 16 -2.38 -2.06 -11.39
C HIS A 16 -1.14 -2.92 -11.13
N HIS A 17 -1.28 -4.07 -10.47
CA HIS A 17 -0.17 -5.01 -10.29
C HIS A 17 0.43 -5.44 -11.64
N CYS A 18 -0.41 -5.79 -12.62
CA CYS A 18 0.06 -6.14 -13.97
C CYS A 18 0.86 -5.00 -14.65
N LEU A 19 0.40 -3.75 -14.52
CA LEU A 19 1.11 -2.59 -15.07
C LEU A 19 2.45 -2.38 -14.37
N ARG A 20 2.48 -2.54 -13.04
CA ARG A 20 3.69 -2.39 -12.21
C ARG A 20 4.76 -3.44 -12.52
N MET A 21 4.39 -4.63 -13.02
CA MET A 21 5.35 -5.65 -13.45
C MET A 21 6.29 -5.22 -14.57
N ARG A 22 5.97 -4.16 -15.34
CA ARG A 22 6.89 -3.57 -16.32
C ARG A 22 7.97 -2.66 -15.70
N GLY A 23 7.80 -2.28 -14.44
CA GLY A 23 8.71 -1.42 -13.70
C GLY A 23 9.28 -2.15 -12.48
N PRO A 24 9.12 -1.63 -11.25
CA PRO A 24 9.65 -2.25 -10.04
C PRO A 24 9.09 -3.64 -9.70
N GLY A 25 7.94 -4.01 -10.28
CA GLY A 25 7.24 -5.24 -9.92
C GLY A 25 6.56 -5.20 -8.55
N TYR A 26 6.07 -6.36 -8.10
CA TYR A 26 5.41 -6.50 -6.81
C TYR A 26 6.39 -6.37 -5.63
N GLY A 27 7.60 -6.90 -5.79
CA GLY A 27 8.66 -6.88 -4.78
C GLY A 27 8.93 -8.23 -4.12
N TRP A 28 10.03 -8.28 -3.37
CA TRP A 28 10.53 -9.45 -2.66
C TRP A 28 10.62 -9.24 -1.15
N THR A 29 10.57 -7.98 -0.71
CA THR A 29 10.62 -7.58 0.69
C THR A 29 9.23 -7.19 1.21
N LEU A 30 9.06 -7.15 2.53
CA LEU A 30 7.83 -6.64 3.15
C LEU A 30 7.52 -5.21 2.66
N GLY A 31 8.52 -4.33 2.67
CA GLY A 31 8.35 -2.93 2.28
C GLY A 31 7.83 -2.78 0.86
N GLU A 32 8.37 -3.56 -0.09
CA GLU A 32 7.89 -3.53 -1.47
C GLU A 32 6.46 -4.07 -1.61
N ALA A 33 6.11 -5.15 -0.89
CA ALA A 33 4.75 -5.68 -0.89
C ALA A 33 3.74 -4.67 -0.32
N LEU A 34 4.06 -4.02 0.81
CA LEU A 34 3.23 -2.95 1.38
C LEU A 34 3.01 -1.82 0.37
N VAL A 35 4.07 -1.38 -0.32
CA VAL A 35 3.99 -0.33 -1.33
C VAL A 35 3.15 -0.77 -2.53
N SER A 36 3.34 -2.00 -3.01
CA SER A 36 2.60 -2.53 -4.16
C SER A 36 1.10 -2.62 -3.89
N GLU A 37 0.71 -3.16 -2.74
CA GLU A 37 -0.70 -3.22 -2.32
C GLU A 37 -1.29 -1.82 -2.09
N GLY A 38 -0.55 -0.94 -1.42
CA GLY A 38 -0.96 0.44 -1.19
C GLY A 38 -1.16 1.23 -2.48
N LEU A 39 -0.30 1.03 -3.48
CA LEU A 39 -0.40 1.70 -4.78
C LEU A 39 -1.62 1.23 -5.54
N ALA A 40 -1.87 -0.07 -5.58
CA ALA A 40 -3.04 -0.63 -6.24
C ALA A 40 -4.35 -0.10 -5.63
N GLY A 41 -4.45 -0.08 -4.30
CA GLY A 41 -5.63 0.47 -3.61
C GLY A 41 -5.84 1.97 -3.84
N GLN A 42 -4.77 2.76 -3.73
CA GLN A 42 -4.82 4.19 -4.01
C GLN A 42 -5.16 4.49 -5.47
N PHE A 43 -4.68 3.66 -6.41
CA PHE A 43 -4.94 3.78 -7.83
C PHE A 43 -6.42 3.52 -8.16
N VAL A 44 -7.04 2.50 -7.55
CA VAL A 44 -8.48 2.25 -7.64
C VAL A 44 -9.27 3.49 -7.23
N CYS A 45 -8.96 4.06 -6.06
CA CYS A 45 -9.65 5.25 -5.55
C CYS A 45 -9.49 6.46 -6.48
N TRP A 46 -8.29 6.67 -7.01
CA TRP A 46 -8.00 7.76 -7.94
C TRP A 46 -8.72 7.59 -9.28
N LEU A 47 -8.62 6.40 -9.89
CA LEU A 47 -9.15 6.14 -11.23
C LEU A 47 -10.68 6.10 -11.23
N LEU A 48 -11.29 5.43 -10.25
CA LEU A 48 -12.74 5.23 -10.20
C LEU A 48 -13.47 6.29 -9.37
N LYS A 49 -12.73 7.21 -8.73
CA LYS A 49 -13.26 8.27 -7.86
C LYS A 49 -14.11 7.72 -6.71
N THR A 50 -13.63 6.65 -6.09
CA THR A 50 -14.31 5.95 -5.02
C THR A 50 -13.59 6.11 -3.68
N ALA A 51 -14.32 5.90 -2.58
CA ALA A 51 -13.72 5.79 -1.26
C ALA A 51 -12.84 4.54 -1.13
N ALA A 52 -11.94 4.56 -0.14
CA ALA A 52 -11.11 3.43 0.25
C ALA A 52 -11.95 2.21 0.64
N GLU A 53 -11.38 1.03 0.48
CA GLU A 53 -11.96 -0.24 0.93
C GLU A 53 -11.82 -0.40 2.44
N ALA A 54 -12.56 -1.35 3.03
CA ALA A 54 -12.51 -1.60 4.47
C ALA A 54 -11.11 -2.06 4.95
N TRP A 55 -10.36 -2.81 4.13
CA TRP A 55 -9.01 -3.27 4.46
C TRP A 55 -7.93 -2.19 4.30
N GLU A 56 -8.21 -1.12 3.55
CA GLU A 56 -7.32 0.03 3.36
C GLU A 56 -7.40 1.05 4.50
N GLN A 57 -8.44 0.94 5.35
CA GLN A 57 -8.73 1.83 6.46
C GLN A 57 -9.07 1.07 7.76
N ALA A 58 -8.59 -0.16 7.90
CA ALA A 58 -8.92 -1.04 9.03
C ALA A 58 -8.30 -0.58 10.36
N ILE A 59 -7.31 0.30 10.29
CA ILE A 59 -6.53 0.83 11.40
C ILE A 59 -6.46 2.34 11.24
N GLU A 60 -6.72 3.07 12.32
CA GLU A 60 -6.66 4.52 12.33
C GLU A 60 -5.23 5.01 12.10
N LEU A 61 -5.08 6.13 11.38
CA LEU A 61 -3.76 6.69 11.09
C LEU A 61 -2.98 7.00 12.37
N SER A 62 -3.65 7.49 13.41
CA SER A 62 -3.03 7.78 14.71
C SER A 62 -2.52 6.52 15.42
N GLU A 63 -3.21 5.37 15.26
CA GLU A 63 -2.79 4.08 15.82
C GLU A 63 -1.52 3.58 15.12
N LEU A 64 -1.43 3.72 13.79
CA LEU A 64 -0.22 3.41 13.04
C LEU A 64 0.96 4.32 13.42
N GLN A 65 0.71 5.62 13.59
CA GLN A 65 1.75 6.59 13.98
C GLN A 65 2.23 6.40 15.42
N ALA A 66 1.36 5.90 16.31
CA ALA A 66 1.74 5.54 17.67
C ALA A 66 2.60 4.27 17.73
N ASN A 67 2.56 3.44 16.69
CA ASN A 67 3.28 2.16 16.60
C ASN A 67 4.01 2.04 15.24
N PRO A 68 4.99 2.93 14.96
CA PRO A 68 5.66 2.96 13.67
C PRO A 68 6.49 1.68 13.44
N VAL A 69 6.50 1.19 12.21
CA VAL A 69 7.24 -0.03 11.84
C VAL A 69 8.72 0.28 11.57
N PRO A 70 9.68 -0.46 12.13
CA PRO A 70 11.10 -0.27 11.84
C PRO A 70 11.47 -0.53 10.38
N LEU A 71 12.34 0.29 9.79
CA LEU A 71 12.83 0.11 8.41
C LEU A 71 13.53 -1.24 8.22
N THR A 72 14.19 -1.75 9.24
CA THR A 72 14.83 -3.08 9.21
C THR A 72 13.80 -4.20 9.00
N THR A 73 12.58 -4.05 9.51
CA THR A 73 11.48 -4.99 9.26
C THR A 73 11.05 -4.96 7.79
N LEU A 74 11.03 -3.77 7.17
CA LEU A 74 10.63 -3.61 5.77
C LEU A 74 11.61 -4.25 4.80
N GLN A 75 12.89 -4.32 5.14
CA GLN A 75 13.94 -4.90 4.28
C GLN A 75 13.93 -6.43 4.25
N SER A 76 13.16 -7.10 5.12
CA SER A 76 13.16 -8.55 5.21
C SER A 76 12.51 -9.22 3.98
N PRO A 77 13.21 -10.12 3.27
CA PRO A 77 12.62 -10.95 2.24
C PRO A 77 11.88 -12.19 2.81
N HIS A 78 11.97 -12.42 4.13
CA HIS A 78 11.41 -13.61 4.80
C HIS A 78 10.28 -13.22 5.76
N TYR A 79 9.44 -12.26 5.36
CA TYR A 79 8.29 -11.85 6.16
C TYR A 79 7.12 -12.82 6.01
N ASP A 80 6.32 -12.98 7.08
CA ASP A 80 5.08 -13.76 7.02
C ASP A 80 3.96 -12.92 6.40
N HIS A 81 3.75 -13.10 5.09
CA HIS A 81 2.71 -12.39 4.36
C HIS A 81 1.31 -12.59 4.97
N SER A 82 1.00 -13.79 5.49
CA SER A 82 -0.31 -14.06 6.08
C SER A 82 -0.50 -13.32 7.41
N ALA A 83 0.56 -13.21 8.22
CA ALA A 83 0.52 -12.44 9.45
C ALA A 83 0.21 -10.96 9.15
N TRP A 84 0.93 -10.35 8.20
CA TRP A 84 0.80 -8.93 7.87
C TRP A 84 -0.53 -8.57 7.20
N PHE A 85 -0.98 -9.37 6.24
CA PHE A 85 -2.11 -9.00 5.39
C PHE A 85 -3.43 -9.68 5.80
N PHE A 86 -3.37 -10.88 6.40
CA PHE A 86 -4.58 -11.66 6.74
C PHE A 86 -4.83 -11.81 8.25
N GLY A 87 -3.89 -11.39 9.10
CA GLY A 87 -4.05 -11.39 10.55
C GLY A 87 -3.95 -12.77 11.19
N THR A 88 -3.08 -13.64 10.65
CA THR A 88 -2.83 -14.99 11.20
C THR A 88 -1.77 -15.00 12.31
N GLY A 89 -1.17 -13.86 12.62
CA GLY A 89 -0.14 -13.70 13.65
C GLY A 89 -0.42 -12.51 14.56
N ASP A 90 0.63 -11.81 14.99
CA ASP A 90 0.54 -10.72 15.98
C ASP A 90 -0.08 -9.42 15.42
N PHE A 91 -0.20 -9.31 14.10
CA PHE A 91 -0.81 -8.14 13.47
C PHE A 91 -2.33 -8.30 13.34
N ARG A 92 -3.04 -7.19 13.53
CA ARG A 92 -4.48 -7.12 13.22
C ARG A 92 -4.66 -7.46 11.73
N ARG A 93 -5.74 -8.18 11.43
CA ARG A 93 -6.16 -8.42 10.05
C ARG A 93 -6.16 -7.12 9.24
N TRP A 94 -5.56 -7.17 8.06
CA TRP A 94 -5.37 -6.04 7.14
C TRP A 94 -4.38 -4.95 7.53
N TYR A 95 -3.53 -5.19 8.55
CA TYR A 95 -2.50 -4.24 8.96
C TYR A 95 -1.62 -3.80 7.78
N GLY A 96 -1.11 -4.76 7.00
CA GLY A 96 -0.25 -4.48 5.85
C GLY A 96 -0.96 -3.66 4.76
N TYR A 97 -2.22 -3.98 4.46
CA TYR A 97 -3.02 -3.21 3.50
C TYR A 97 -3.22 -1.76 3.95
N THR A 98 -3.62 -1.55 5.21
CA THR A 98 -3.85 -0.20 5.73
C THR A 98 -2.55 0.60 5.81
N LEU A 99 -1.46 0.01 6.31
CA LEU A 99 -0.16 0.68 6.40
C LEU A 99 0.35 1.09 5.01
N GLY A 100 0.36 0.15 4.05
CA GLY A 100 0.75 0.42 2.67
C GLY A 100 -0.08 1.54 2.03
N TYR A 101 -1.40 1.50 2.22
CA TYR A 101 -2.32 2.53 1.71
C TYR A 101 -2.00 3.92 2.26
N GLN A 102 -1.67 4.04 3.56
CA GLN A 102 -1.30 5.31 4.19
C GLN A 102 0.09 5.80 3.78
N MET A 103 1.06 4.90 3.58
CA MET A 103 2.38 5.25 3.04
C MET A 103 2.26 5.86 1.64
N VAL A 104 1.47 5.23 0.77
CA VAL A 104 1.21 5.77 -0.58
C VAL A 104 0.38 7.05 -0.52
N ALA A 105 -0.56 7.18 0.40
CA ALA A 105 -1.27 8.44 0.63
C ALA A 105 -0.30 9.57 0.98
N ALA A 106 0.71 9.31 1.81
CA ALA A 106 1.76 10.28 2.13
C ALA A 106 2.53 10.67 0.87
N TRP A 107 3.03 9.69 0.12
CA TRP A 107 3.75 9.93 -1.13
C TRP A 107 2.93 10.74 -2.15
N ARG A 108 1.63 10.47 -2.30
CA ARG A 108 0.76 11.21 -3.23
C ARG A 108 0.54 12.67 -2.84
N ARG A 109 0.56 13.02 -1.56
CA ARG A 109 0.39 14.43 -1.14
C ARG A 109 1.48 15.31 -1.76
N ASP A 110 2.69 14.76 -1.88
CA ASP A 110 3.85 15.44 -2.47
C ASP A 110 3.95 15.23 -4.00
N ASN A 111 3.08 14.40 -4.58
CA ASN A 111 3.09 14.02 -5.99
C ASN A 111 1.67 14.08 -6.60
N ALA A 112 0.86 15.06 -6.18
CA ALA A 112 -0.56 15.14 -6.57
C ALA A 112 -0.76 15.30 -8.09
N GLU A 113 0.13 16.04 -8.75
CA GLU A 113 0.15 16.26 -10.20
C GLU A 113 1.26 15.43 -10.87
N CYS A 114 1.24 14.11 -10.67
CA CYS A 114 2.15 13.21 -11.38
C CYS A 114 1.51 12.64 -12.66
N ALA A 115 2.35 12.32 -13.64
CA ALA A 115 1.94 11.58 -14.82
C ALA A 115 1.42 10.19 -14.43
N THR A 116 0.45 9.66 -15.18
CA THR A 116 -0.18 8.37 -14.91
C THR A 116 0.85 7.25 -14.79
N GLU A 117 1.93 7.30 -15.57
CA GLU A 117 3.03 6.33 -15.56
C GLU A 117 3.74 6.23 -14.21
N LYS A 118 3.73 7.30 -13.42
CA LYS A 118 4.39 7.33 -12.11
C LYS A 118 3.69 6.42 -11.11
N TRP A 119 2.40 6.13 -11.28
CA TRP A 119 1.63 5.21 -10.43
C TRP A 119 2.14 3.77 -10.41
N PHE A 120 2.76 3.33 -11.51
CA PHE A 120 3.26 1.97 -11.65
C PHE A 120 4.78 1.90 -11.85
N SER A 121 5.48 3.05 -11.93
CA SER A 121 6.95 3.10 -12.02
C SER A 121 7.66 3.60 -10.76
N VAL A 122 6.96 4.24 -9.80
CA VAL A 122 7.56 4.69 -8.53
C VAL A 122 8.18 3.54 -7.74
N THR A 123 9.39 3.75 -7.21
CA THR A 123 10.11 2.72 -6.43
C THR A 123 9.55 2.61 -5.01
N ALA A 124 9.78 1.45 -4.37
CA ALA A 124 9.39 1.28 -2.96
C ALA A 124 10.09 2.30 -2.05
N ASP A 125 11.39 2.55 -2.27
CA ASP A 125 12.18 3.52 -1.48
C ASP A 125 11.56 4.92 -1.45
N GLN A 126 11.04 5.40 -2.59
CA GLN A 126 10.39 6.72 -2.65
C GLN A 126 9.12 6.79 -1.80
N VAL A 127 8.33 5.71 -1.78
CA VAL A 127 7.11 5.64 -0.98
C VAL A 127 7.44 5.41 0.49
N ILE A 128 8.44 4.58 0.79
CA ILE A 128 8.95 4.32 2.13
C ILE A 128 9.48 5.61 2.77
N ALA A 129 10.23 6.42 2.02
CA ALA A 129 10.71 7.73 2.49
C ALA A 129 9.55 8.66 2.89
N ALA A 130 8.45 8.67 2.12
CA ALA A 130 7.25 9.43 2.48
C ALA A 130 6.54 8.87 3.73
N GLY A 131 6.51 7.53 3.89
CA GLY A 131 6.00 6.87 5.09
C GLY A 131 6.80 7.23 6.34
N LEU A 132 8.13 7.26 6.24
CA LEU A 132 9.05 7.70 7.29
C LEU A 132 8.79 9.17 7.67
N ALA A 133 8.71 10.06 6.67
CA ALA A 133 8.40 11.48 6.90
C ALA A 133 7.03 11.69 7.57
N LYS A 134 6.08 10.76 7.38
CA LYS A 134 4.75 10.79 7.99
C LYS A 134 4.69 10.14 9.38
N GLY A 135 5.79 9.57 9.88
CA GLY A 135 5.85 8.87 11.17
C GLY A 135 5.14 7.52 11.17
N LEU A 136 4.93 6.91 9.99
CA LEU A 136 4.40 5.55 9.87
C LEU A 136 5.50 4.50 10.06
N LEU A 137 6.74 4.92 9.84
CA LEU A 137 7.95 4.09 9.91
C LEU A 137 8.97 4.75 10.85
N THR A 138 9.92 3.98 11.36
CA THR A 138 11.05 4.45 12.16
C THR A 138 12.36 3.85 11.68
N ASN A 139 13.46 4.57 11.88
CA ASN A 139 14.82 4.00 11.68
C ASN A 139 15.07 2.83 12.62
#